data_AF-A0A919I1I0-F1
#
_entry.id   AF-A0A919I1I0-F1
#
_cell.length_a   1.000
_cell.length_b   1.000
_cell.length_c   1.000
_cell.angle_alpha   90.00
_cell.angle_beta   90.00
_cell.angle_gamma   90.00
#
_symmetry.space_group_name_H-M   'P 1'
#
loop_
_entity.id
_entity.type
_entity.pdbx_description
1 polymer ?
#
loop_
_entity_poly.entity_id
_entity_poly.type
_entity_poly.pdbx_seq_one_letter_code
_entity_poly.pdbx_strand_id
1 'polypeptide(L)' 'MKTLLIIDAGLGQARAYMAKTLLGAAAPKAHLELIDNPNDAELAIVLGTALPADSALNGKNVYGRY' A
#
# COMPACT_ATOMS: atom_id res chain seq x y z
N MET A 1 -1.35 -6.84 11.73
CA MET A 1 -2.28 -5.78 11.27
C MET A 1 -2.48 -5.93 9.78
N LYS A 2 -3.72 -5.98 9.30
CA LYS A 2 -4.03 -6.15 7.87
C LYS A 2 -3.75 -4.85 7.11
N THR A 3 -2.88 -4.93 6.12
CA THR A 3 -2.31 -3.78 5.43
C THR A 3 -2.51 -3.92 3.92
N LEU A 4 -3.17 -2.94 3.32
CA LEU A 4 -3.31 -2.83 1.87
C LEU A 4 -2.10 -2.09 1.30
N LEU A 5 -1.49 -2.61 0.24
CA LEU A 5 -0.45 -1.93 -0.51
C LEU A 5 -1.00 -1.43 -1.86
N ILE A 6 -1.03 -0.12 -2.04
CA ILE A 6 -1.39 0.52 -3.31
C ILE A 6 -0.15 1.18 -3.91
N ILE A 7 0.14 0.83 -5.16
CA ILE A 7 1.21 1.42 -5.93
C ILE A 7 0.60 2.05 -7.17
N ASP A 8 0.77 3.35 -7.31
CA ASP A 8 0.31 4.11 -8.46
C ASP A 8 1.03 3.68 -9.74
N ALA A 9 0.28 3.58 -10.84
CA ALA A 9 0.81 3.16 -12.14
C ALA A 9 1.83 4.18 -12.71
N GLY A 10 1.72 5.45 -12.32
CA GLY A 10 2.65 6.52 -12.70
C GLY A 10 4.03 6.42 -12.05
N LEU A 11 4.21 5.58 -11.02
CA LEU A 11 5.51 5.34 -10.40
C LEU A 11 6.49 4.60 -11.35
N GLY A 12 5.95 3.93 -12.38
CA GLY A 12 6.71 3.14 -13.34
C GLY A 12 7.04 1.73 -12.82
N GLN A 13 7.11 0.77 -13.75
CA GLN A 13 7.17 -0.66 -13.46
C GLN A 13 8.35 -1.06 -12.56
N ALA A 14 9.54 -0.49 -12.79
CA ALA A 14 10.73 -0.81 -12.01
C ALA A 14 10.58 -0.38 -10.53
N ARG A 15 10.09 0.84 -10.29
CA ARG A 15 9.91 1.36 -8.92
C ARG A 15 8.77 0.63 -8.21
N ALA A 16 7.70 0.31 -8.93
CA ALA A 16 6.60 -0.49 -8.41
C ALA A 16 7.08 -1.88 -7.95
N TYR A 17 7.87 -2.55 -8.78
CA TYR A 17 8.46 -3.84 -8.44
C TYR A 17 9.40 -3.77 -7.23
N MET A 18 10.25 -2.74 -7.16
CA MET A 18 11.14 -2.54 -6.01
C MET A 18 10.35 -2.27 -4.73
N ALA A 19 9.34 -1.40 -4.77
CA ALA A 19 8.47 -1.12 -3.65
C ALA A 19 7.77 -2.39 -3.14
N LYS A 20 7.16 -3.17 -4.04
CA LYS A 20 6.50 -4.44 -3.69
C LYS A 20 7.48 -5.43 -3.07
N THR A 21 8.67 -5.57 -3.63
CA THR A 21 9.70 -6.50 -3.15
C THR A 21 10.21 -6.11 -1.76
N LEU A 22 10.53 -4.82 -1.56
CA LEU A 22 11.05 -4.33 -0.28
C LEU A 22 9.98 -4.38 0.81
N LEU A 23 8.75 -3.95 0.51
CA LEU A 23 7.64 -4.00 1.47
C LEU A 23 7.22 -5.44 1.77
N GLY A 24 7.20 -6.32 0.78
CA GLY A 24 6.95 -7.75 1.00
C GLY A 24 7.97 -8.40 1.93
N ALA A 25 9.25 -8.01 1.84
CA ALA A 25 10.30 -8.51 2.72
C ALA A 25 10.27 -7.87 4.13
N ALA A 26 9.82 -6.62 4.25
CA ALA A 26 9.79 -5.88 5.51
C ALA A 26 8.49 -6.11 6.32
N ALA A 27 7.35 -6.31 5.65
CA ALA A 27 6.04 -6.45 6.28
C ALA A 27 5.99 -7.55 7.35
N PRO A 28 6.51 -8.77 7.13
CA PRO A 28 6.52 -9.81 8.15
C PRO A 28 7.32 -9.42 9.40
N LYS A 29 8.44 -8.70 9.21
CA LYS A 29 9.30 -8.23 10.30
C LYS A 29 8.63 -7.13 11.15
N ALA A 30 7.69 -6.41 10.56
CA ALA A 30 6.90 -5.37 11.22
C ALA A 30 5.53 -5.88 11.71
N HIS A 31 5.27 -7.19 11.65
CA HIS A 31 3.96 -7.79 11.98
C HIS A 31 2.79 -7.23 11.14
N LEU A 32 3.09 -6.82 9.91
CA LEU A 32 2.12 -6.39 8.91
C LEU A 32 1.78 -7.56 7.99
N GLU A 33 0.50 -7.77 7.76
CA GLU A 33 -0.02 -8.75 6.82
C GLU A 33 -0.48 -7.99 5.56
N LEU A 34 0.21 -8.21 4.44
CA LEU A 34 -0.18 -7.57 3.18
C LEU A 34 -1.38 -8.30 2.58
N ILE A 35 -2.44 -7.55 2.30
CA ILE A 35 -3.68 -8.08 1.72
C ILE A 35 -4.07 -7.30 0.46
N ASP A 36 -4.85 -7.95 -0.40
CA ASP A 36 -5.33 -7.36 -1.66
C ASP A 36 -6.76 -6.83 -1.56
N ASN A 37 -7.55 -7.24 -0.54
CA ASN A 37 -8.91 -6.75 -0.34
C ASN A 37 -8.88 -5.43 0.42
N PRO A 38 -9.25 -4.30 -0.20
CA PRO A 38 -9.21 -3.03 0.47
C PRO A 38 -10.21 -2.94 1.62
N ASN A 39 -11.31 -3.69 1.63
CA ASN A 39 -12.32 -3.63 2.69
C ASN A 39 -11.80 -4.20 4.02
N ASP A 40 -11.03 -5.28 3.97
CA ASP A 40 -10.46 -5.96 5.14
C ASP A 40 -9.22 -5.25 5.71
N ALA A 41 -8.75 -4.21 5.04
CA ALA A 41 -7.53 -3.50 5.42
C ALA A 41 -7.78 -2.56 6.59
N GLU A 42 -6.88 -2.56 7.57
CA GLU A 42 -6.87 -1.61 8.67
C GLU A 42 -5.97 -0.40 8.35
N LEU A 43 -4.92 -0.67 7.58
CA LEU A 43 -3.91 0.29 7.15
C LEU A 43 -3.79 0.24 5.62
N ALA A 44 -3.64 1.39 4.98
CA ALA A 44 -3.28 1.48 3.58
C ALA A 44 -1.93 2.20 3.41
N ILE A 45 -1.01 1.55 2.69
CA ILE A 45 0.25 2.15 2.26
C ILE A 45 0.11 2.52 0.79
N VAL A 46 0.21 3.82 0.49
CA VAL A 46 0.07 4.37 -0.86
C VAL A 46 1.42 4.90 -1.34
N LEU A 47 1.90 4.40 -2.47
CA LEU A 47 3.11 4.88 -3.13
C LEU A 47 2.76 5.42 -4.51
N GLY A 48 2.89 6.72 -4.71
CA GLY A 48 2.49 7.33 -5.97
C GLY A 48 2.78 8.82 -6.05
N THR A 49 2.05 9.50 -6.93
CA THR A 49 2.08 10.97 -7.10
C THR A 49 0.78 11.63 -6.64
N ALA A 50 -0.20 10.82 -6.24
CA ALA A 50 -1.49 11.23 -5.73
C ALA A 50 -2.09 10.12 -4.86
N LEU A 51 -2.97 10.50 -3.95
CA LEU A 51 -3.81 9.55 -3.24
C LEU A 51 -4.83 8.96 -4.23
N PRO A 52 -4.99 7.63 -4.32
CA PRO A 52 -6.04 7.01 -5.12
C PRO A 52 -7.41 7.53 -4.67
N ALA A 53 -8.26 7.88 -5.63
CA ALA A 53 -9.67 8.20 -5.38
C ALA A 53 -10.48 6.91 -5.14
N ASP A 54 -10.06 6.12 -4.14
CA ASP A 54 -10.71 4.88 -3.74
C ASP A 54 -11.49 5.11 -2.45
N SER A 55 -12.82 4.96 -2.52
CA SER A 55 -13.71 5.10 -1.37
C SER A 55 -13.40 4.10 -0.24
N ALA A 56 -12.75 2.97 -0.55
CA ALA A 56 -12.36 1.99 0.45
C ALA A 56 -11.22 2.49 1.35
N LEU A 57 -10.52 3.57 0.98
CA LEU A 57 -9.53 4.24 1.84
C LEU A 57 -10.16 5.18 2.86
N ASN A 58 -11.44 5.52 2.71
CA ASN A 58 -12.11 6.51 3.52
C ASN A 58 -12.28 6.00 4.96
N GLY A 59 -11.80 6.77 5.94
CA GLY A 59 -11.79 6.37 7.36
C GLY A 59 -10.69 5.37 7.75
N LYS A 60 -9.77 5.03 6.84
CA LYS A 60 -8.60 4.18 7.13
C LYS A 60 -7.36 4.99 7.44
N ASN A 61 -6.42 4.39 8.16
CA ASN A 61 -5.10 4.99 8.32
C ASN A 61 -4.36 4.88 6.98
N VAL A 62 -4.05 6.01 6.36
CA VAL A 62 -3.33 6.05 5.08
C VAL A 62 -1.96 6.66 5.28
N TYR A 63 -0.92 5.89 4.95
CA TYR A 63 0.46 6.31 4.98
C TYR A 63 1.04 6.25 3.59
N GLY A 64 1.81 7.27 3.19
CA GLY A 64 2.34 7.28 1.85
C GLY A 64 3.13 8.51 1.53
N ARG A 65 3.85 8.41 0.41
CA ARG A 65 4.39 9.55 -0.30
C ARG A 65 3.61 9.64 -1.61
N TYR A 66 2.87 10.73 -1.75
CA TYR A 66 2.06 11.10 -2.90
C TYR A 66 2.40 12.55 -3.24
#